data_AF-A0A961P921-F1
#
_entry.id   AF-A0A961P921-F1
#
_cell.length_a   1.000
_cell.length_b   1.000
_cell.length_c   1.000
_cell.angle_alpha   90.00
_cell.angle_beta   90.00
_cell.angle_gamma   90.00
#
_symmetry.space_group_name_H-M   'P 1'
#
loop_
_entity.id
_entity.type
_entity.pdbx_description
1 polymer ?
#
loop_
_entity_poly.entity_id
_entity_poly.type
_entity_poly.pdbx_seq_one_letter_code
_entity_poly.pdbx_strand_id
1 'polypeptide(L)' 'KLTNIRASGTDEAVRLTTPVTMTLEQAIAYIDDDELVEVTPNAIRLRKRHLDPHERKRAAKAS' A
#
# COMPACT_ATOMS: atom_id res chain seq x y z
N LYS A 1 15.97 -0.93 6.06
CA LYS A 1 15.65 -2.05 6.97
C LYS A 1 14.51 -2.84 6.32
N LEU A 2 14.83 -3.89 5.56
CA LEU A 2 13.80 -4.79 5.00
C LEU A 2 13.61 -5.92 5.99
N THR A 3 12.43 -5.99 6.59
CA THR A 3 11.96 -7.15 7.34
C THR A 3 10.71 -7.61 6.62
N ASN A 4 10.86 -8.47 5.62
CA ASN A 4 9.74 -9.24 5.08
C ASN A 4 9.40 -10.27 6.17
N ILE A 5 8.72 -9.81 7.22
CA ILE A 5 8.68 -10.50 8.52
C ILE A 5 8.03 -11.88 8.33
N ARG A 6 8.87 -12.90 8.42
CA ARG A 6 8.51 -14.27 8.76
C ARG A 6 9.48 -14.70 9.86
N ALA A 7 9.14 -14.41 11.11
CA ALA A 7 9.77 -15.04 12.27
C ALA A 7 8.80 -15.05 13.45
N SER A 8 8.46 -16.28 13.83
CA SER A 8 7.71 -16.69 15.00
C SER A 8 8.49 -16.36 16.28
N GLY A 9 7.85 -15.68 17.22
CA GLY A 9 8.23 -15.67 18.64
C GLY A 9 9.24 -14.60 19.06
N THR A 10 8.74 -13.47 19.56
CA THR A 10 9.21 -12.81 20.79
C THR A 10 8.06 -11.95 21.31
N ASP A 11 7.63 -12.25 22.54
CA ASP A 11 6.41 -11.77 23.19
C ASP A 11 6.61 -10.35 23.76
N GLU A 12 6.76 -9.38 22.87
CA GLU A 12 6.65 -7.96 23.21
C GLU A 12 5.26 -7.51 22.78
N ALA A 13 4.44 -7.03 23.72
CA ALA A 13 3.09 -6.57 23.42
C ALA A 13 3.15 -5.30 22.56
N VAL A 14 3.21 -5.47 21.24
CA VAL A 14 3.26 -4.38 20.26
C VAL A 14 1.95 -3.61 20.31
N ARG A 15 1.99 -2.37 20.80
CA ARG A 15 0.85 -1.46 20.74
C ARG A 15 0.73 -0.91 19.32
N LEU A 16 -0.32 -1.30 18.62
CA LEU A 16 -0.65 -0.78 17.29
C LEU A 16 -1.54 0.45 17.41
N THR A 17 -1.15 1.55 16.76
CA THR A 17 -2.04 2.69 16.57
C THR A 17 -3.18 2.29 15.65
N THR A 18 -4.40 2.77 15.91
CA THR A 18 -5.57 2.51 15.07
C THR A 18 -5.30 2.91 13.62
N PRO A 19 -5.62 2.05 12.63
CA PRO A 19 -5.43 2.39 11.23
C PRO A 19 -6.39 3.49 10.78
N VAL A 20 -5.96 4.27 9.79
CA VAL A 20 -6.83 5.24 9.11
C VAL A 20 -7.70 4.51 8.10
N THR A 21 -9.01 4.56 8.31
CA THR A 21 -10.00 4.04 7.35
C THR A 21 -10.39 5.13 6.36
N MET A 22 -10.08 4.92 5.08
CA MET A 22 -10.44 5.87 4.00
C MET A 22 -11.76 5.47 3.34
N THR A 23 -12.60 6.46 3.04
CA THR A 23 -13.75 6.27 2.13
C THR A 23 -13.28 6.19 0.68
N LEU A 24 -14.18 5.84 -0.25
CA LEU A 24 -13.85 5.78 -1.68
C LEU A 24 -13.43 7.15 -2.21
N GLU A 25 -14.15 8.19 -1.83
CA GLU A 25 -13.88 9.58 -2.24
C GLU A 25 -12.53 10.05 -1.69
N GLN A 26 -12.24 9.73 -0.43
CA GLN A 26 -10.93 10.04 0.18
C GLN A 26 -9.80 9.28 -0.50
N ALA A 27 -10.00 8.01 -0.85
CA ALA A 27 -9.00 7.21 -1.56
C ALA A 27 -8.73 7.76 -2.96
N ILE A 28 -9.75 8.19 -3.70
CA ILE A 28 -9.61 8.79 -5.03
C ILE A 28 -8.88 10.14 -4.95
N ALA A 29 -9.19 10.96 -3.94
CA ALA A 29 -8.51 12.24 -3.73
C ALA A 29 -7.05 12.09 -3.27
N TYR A 30 -6.68 10.92 -2.76
CA TYR A 30 -5.35 10.64 -2.20
C TYR A 30 -4.35 10.11 -3.22
N ILE A 31 -4.78 9.39 -4.26
CA ILE A 31 -3.88 8.73 -5.21
C ILE A 31 -3.18 9.69 -6.17
N ASP A 32 -1.96 9.34 -6.56
CA ASP A 32 -1.20 9.97 -7.65
C ASP A 32 -1.38 9.24 -9.00
N ASP A 33 -0.84 9.80 -10.08
CA ASP A 33 -0.94 9.26 -11.45
C ASP A 33 -0.33 7.85 -11.62
N ASP A 34 0.65 7.48 -10.79
CA ASP A 34 1.28 6.15 -10.79
C ASP A 34 0.62 5.16 -9.80
N GLU A 35 -0.51 5.55 -9.21
CA GLU A 35 -1.30 4.79 -8.24
C GLU A 35 -2.70 4.46 -8.75
N LEU A 36 -3.33 3.50 -8.10
CA LEU A 36 -4.68 3.01 -8.41
C LEU A 36 -5.42 2.69 -7.11
N VAL A 37 -6.72 2.95 -7.12
CA VAL A 37 -7.66 2.47 -6.10
C VAL A 37 -8.27 1.15 -6.57
N GLU A 38 -8.00 0.07 -5.85
CA GLU A 38 -8.62 -1.23 -6.08
C GLU A 38 -9.92 -1.32 -5.26
N VAL A 39 -11.05 -1.43 -5.95
CA VAL A 39 -12.38 -1.47 -5.32
C VAL A 39 -12.96 -2.86 -5.46
N THR A 40 -13.40 -3.41 -4.33
CA THR A 40 -14.20 -4.65 -4.24
C THR A 40 -15.43 -4.36 -3.38
N PRO A 41 -16.49 -5.18 -3.43
CA PRO A 41 -17.71 -4.91 -2.65
C PRO A 41 -17.47 -4.77 -1.13
N ASN A 42 -16.41 -5.40 -0.61
CA ASN A 42 -16.13 -5.45 0.83
C ASN A 42 -14.90 -4.64 1.25
N ALA A 43 -14.11 -4.13 0.30
CA ALA A 43 -12.84 -3.48 0.61
C ALA A 43 -12.38 -2.52 -0.48
N ILE A 44 -11.73 -1.44 -0.03
CA ILE A 44 -11.04 -0.45 -0.86
C ILE A 44 -9.56 -0.50 -0.48
N ARG A 45 -8.67 -0.63 -1.47
CA ARG A 45 -7.23 -0.74 -1.26
C ARG A 45 -6.46 0.19 -2.18
N LEU A 46 -5.43 0.84 -1.65
CA LEU A 46 -4.49 1.64 -2.42
C LEU A 46 -3.34 0.77 -2.92
N ARG A 47 -2.94 0.95 -4.17
CA ARG A 47 -1.81 0.22 -4.77
C ARG A 47 -1.10 1.05 -5.82
N LYS A 48 0.18 0.74 -6.07
CA LYS A 48 0.90 1.27 -7.23
C LYS A 48 0.41 0.59 -8.51
N ARG A 49 0.44 1.33 -9.61
CA ARG A 49 0.19 0.82 -10.97
C ARG A 49 1.14 -0.32 -11.30
N HIS A 50 2.43 -0.12 -11.04
CA HIS A 50 3.43 -1.17 -11.10
C HIS A 50 3.75 -1.67 -9.68
N LEU A 51 3.43 -2.92 -9.40
CA LEU A 51 3.71 -3.53 -8.10
C LEU A 51 5.23 -3.74 -7.92
N ASP A 52 5.89 -4.25 -8.96
CA ASP A 52 7.30 -4.54 -8.94
C ASP A 52 8.12 -3.23 -8.83
N PRO A 53 8.98 -3.08 -7.80
CA PRO A 53 9.88 -1.93 -7.68
C PRO A 53 10.76 -1.69 -8.92
N HIS A 54 11.20 -2.74 -9.61
CA HIS A 54 12.03 -2.65 -10.81
C HIS A 54 11.24 -2.13 -12.01
N GLU A 55 9.97 -2.54 -12.15
CA GLU A 55 9.08 -1.98 -13.17
C GLU A 55 8.77 -0.51 -12.90
N ARG A 56 8.52 -0.14 -11.64
CA ARG A 56 8.34 1.28 -11.26
C ARG A 56 9.52 2.15 -11.68
N LYS A 57 10.74 1.71 -11.37
CA LYS A 57 11.97 2.45 -11.74
C LYS A 57 12.16 2.55 -13.25
N ARG A 58 11.68 1.58 -14.03
CA ARG A 58 11.74 1.62 -15.50
C ARG A 58 10.68 2.57 -16.06
N ALA A 59 9.44 2.48 -15.58
CA ALA A 59 8.34 3.34 -16.00
C ALA A 59 8.64 4.83 -15.72
N ALA A 60 9.13 5.16 -14.52
CA ALA A 60 9.48 6.53 -14.14
C ALA A 60 10.64 7.15 -14.95
N LYS A 61 11.41 6.36 -15.71
CA LYS A 61 12.47 6.84 -16.60
C LYS A 61 12.02 7.00 -18.05
N ALA A 62 10.91 6.34 -18.42
CA ALA A 62 10.36 6.38 -19.76
C ALA A 62 9.35 7.53 -19.95
N SER A 63 8.79 8.03 -18.83
CA SER A 63 7.94 9.22 -18.73
C SER A 63 8.75 10.49 -18.54
#